data_AF-A0A6N2X8B4-F1
#
_entry.id   AF-A0A6N2X8B4-F1
#
_cell.length_a   1.000
_cell.length_b   1.000
_cell.length_c   1.000
_cell.angle_alpha   90.00
_cell.angle_beta   90.00
_cell.angle_gamma   90.00
#
_symmetry.space_group_name_H-M   'P 1'
#
loop_
_entity.id
_entity.type
_entity.pdbx_description
1 polymer ?
#
loop_
_entity_poly.entity_id
_entity_poly.type
_entity_poly.pdbx_seq_one_letter_code
_entity_poly.pdbx_strand_id
1 'polypeptide(L)'
;MKELLRFSIFLVLGLFASLTTEAKVTLPAIFSDNMVLQQNAQVNVWGKATPGEKVTVKASWADKVVTAKAAANGKWTLKLKTPDAMTNPFRTDTWQPDSYARWFADSEMVRFPQAYQLDHGKRLFFGYAQGVGCCAMLQMWKKTGERRYFDYVEQWADSLIDDKGEIHLYHVETYNLDYINSGKVLFDLYRETGKEKYKTAMDALVRQLKNHPRTLEGAYWHKLIYQHQIWLDGLYMASPFLAQYGAEFNKPEWIDEAVKQFTLCQKHTYDAKTGLYHHAWDESKSQRWADPETGHSPNFWGRSIGWWFMAMVDALDYIPEDHEGRARMIGWIQGLAEVLPAYQDKNGLWYQVLDQPKRKGNFPEASVTTQFMYAYAKAVNKGYIDEKYRAVAEKAFNGLKSKLIVECQDGTLTLTRCCQVGGLGGHPYRDGSFEYYIGEKMRDNDAKATGPFIMGCIELGK
;
A
#
# COMPACT_ATOMS: atom_id res chain seq x y z
N MET A 1 -7.47 37.32 -86.91
CA MET A 1 -7.81 38.61 -86.25
C MET A 1 -8.06 38.32 -84.77
N LYS A 2 -7.27 38.94 -83.88
CA LYS A 2 -7.37 39.01 -82.40
C LYS A 2 -7.02 37.70 -81.66
N GLU A 3 -5.79 37.45 -81.18
CA GLU A 3 -4.95 38.10 -80.13
C GLU A 3 -5.56 38.13 -78.71
N LEU A 4 -4.66 37.91 -77.74
CA LEU A 4 -4.74 38.01 -76.26
C LEU A 4 -5.25 36.80 -75.44
N LEU A 5 -4.66 36.38 -74.31
CA LEU A 5 -3.33 36.55 -73.69
C LEU A 5 -3.34 35.74 -72.36
N ARG A 6 -2.18 35.22 -71.96
CA ARG A 6 -1.64 35.02 -70.58
C ARG A 6 -1.94 33.77 -69.71
N PHE A 7 -0.81 33.08 -69.44
CA PHE A 7 -0.22 32.67 -68.14
C PHE A 7 -1.02 31.75 -67.19
N SER A 8 -0.42 30.59 -66.84
CA SER A 8 0.13 30.27 -65.49
C SER A 8 0.60 28.80 -65.45
N ILE A 9 1.90 28.53 -65.41
CA ILE A 9 2.73 28.22 -64.22
C ILE A 9 2.54 26.78 -63.71
N PHE A 10 3.61 25.99 -63.90
CA PHE A 10 3.93 24.73 -63.26
C PHE A 10 3.87 24.85 -61.73
N LEU A 11 3.18 23.93 -61.06
CA LEU A 11 3.45 23.60 -59.66
C LEU A 11 3.20 22.11 -59.41
N VAL A 12 4.22 21.29 -59.62
CA VAL A 12 4.27 19.92 -59.09
C VAL A 12 4.65 20.05 -57.62
N LEU A 13 3.65 20.02 -56.74
CA LEU A 13 3.82 19.94 -55.30
C LEU A 13 4.26 18.52 -54.94
N GLY A 14 5.57 18.35 -54.74
CA GLY A 14 6.13 17.16 -54.11
C GLY A 14 5.69 17.07 -52.66
N LEU A 15 4.85 16.10 -52.34
CA LEU A 15 4.61 15.63 -50.98
C LEU A 15 5.91 15.01 -50.43
N PHE A 16 6.73 15.81 -49.75
CA PHE A 16 7.71 15.28 -48.81
C PHE A 16 6.96 14.91 -47.53
N ALA A 17 6.60 13.63 -47.41
CA ALA A 17 6.25 13.05 -46.13
C ALA A 17 7.50 13.06 -45.24
N SER A 18 7.51 13.92 -44.23
CA SER A 18 8.49 13.91 -43.15
C SER A 18 8.31 12.63 -42.32
N LEU A 19 8.91 11.53 -42.76
CA LEU A 19 9.11 10.35 -41.93
C LEU A 19 10.09 10.75 -40.83
N THR A 20 9.58 11.05 -39.64
CA THR A 20 10.40 11.08 -38.43
C THR A 20 10.80 9.63 -38.13
N THR A 21 11.96 9.21 -38.62
CA THR A 21 12.60 7.98 -38.17
C THR A 21 13.05 8.19 -36.73
N GLU A 22 12.31 7.66 -35.75
CA GLU A 22 12.81 7.57 -34.38
C GLU A 22 14.05 6.66 -34.39
N ALA A 23 15.21 7.25 -34.13
CA ALA A 23 16.46 6.54 -33.99
C ALA A 23 16.40 5.70 -32.69
N LYS A 24 16.01 4.43 -32.81
CA LYS A 24 15.89 3.52 -31.68
C LYS A 24 17.20 2.78 -31.43
N VAL A 25 17.88 3.10 -30.34
CA VAL A 25 18.99 2.27 -29.82
C VAL A 25 18.42 0.92 -29.37
N THR A 26 19.05 -0.18 -29.77
CA THR A 26 18.63 -1.54 -29.42
C THR A 26 19.77 -2.36 -28.82
N LEU A 27 19.44 -3.18 -27.83
CA LEU A 27 20.37 -4.10 -27.17
C LEU A 27 20.05 -5.55 -27.57
N PRO A 28 21.04 -6.46 -27.61
CA PRO A 28 20.80 -7.89 -27.71
C PRO A 28 20.04 -8.42 -26.50
N ALA A 29 19.25 -9.48 -26.69
CA ALA A 29 18.39 -10.08 -25.67
C ALA A 29 19.13 -10.60 -24.41
N ILE A 30 20.44 -10.78 -24.48
CA ILE A 30 21.26 -11.16 -23.30
C ILE A 30 21.27 -10.06 -22.22
N PHE A 31 21.07 -8.80 -22.62
CA PHE A 31 20.85 -7.71 -21.69
C PHE A 31 19.39 -7.73 -21.25
N SER A 32 19.12 -8.53 -20.21
CA SER A 32 17.82 -8.68 -19.58
C SER A 32 17.91 -8.43 -18.08
N ASP A 33 16.76 -8.44 -17.41
CA ASP A 33 16.70 -8.41 -15.96
C ASP A 33 17.42 -9.63 -15.37
N ASN A 34 18.01 -9.45 -14.18
CA ASN A 34 18.77 -10.46 -13.43
C ASN A 34 20.05 -11.01 -14.13
N MET A 35 20.52 -10.38 -15.21
CA MET A 35 21.81 -10.73 -15.80
C MET A 35 22.96 -10.50 -14.80
N VAL A 36 23.85 -11.48 -14.67
CA VAL A 36 25.04 -11.38 -13.81
C VAL A 36 26.22 -10.87 -14.63
N LEU A 37 26.86 -9.81 -14.13
CA LEU A 37 28.12 -9.29 -14.66
C LEU A 37 29.27 -9.70 -13.73
N GLN A 38 30.41 -10.06 -14.32
CA GLN A 38 31.62 -10.37 -13.57
C GLN A 38 32.09 -9.12 -12.79
N GLN A 39 32.28 -9.24 -11.47
CA GLN A 39 32.86 -8.19 -10.63
C GLN A 39 34.32 -7.88 -11.00
N ASN A 40 34.78 -6.66 -10.71
CA ASN A 40 36.15 -6.20 -10.97
C ASN A 40 36.66 -6.44 -12.41
N ALA A 41 35.76 -6.39 -13.38
CA ALA A 41 36.04 -6.67 -14.77
C ALA A 41 35.75 -5.46 -15.67
N GLN A 42 36.27 -5.50 -16.89
CA GLN A 42 35.78 -4.65 -17.98
C GLN A 42 34.80 -5.46 -18.82
N VAL A 43 33.52 -5.11 -18.71
CA VAL A 43 32.44 -5.78 -19.46
C VAL A 43 32.10 -4.98 -20.70
N ASN A 44 31.89 -5.67 -21.82
CA ASN A 44 31.43 -5.04 -23.04
C ASN A 44 29.91 -4.89 -23.00
N VAL A 45 29.41 -3.70 -23.36
CA VAL A 45 28.00 -3.46 -23.65
C VAL A 45 27.91 -3.06 -25.11
N TRP A 46 27.02 -3.70 -25.86
CA TRP A 46 26.92 -3.51 -27.30
C TRP A 46 25.48 -3.54 -27.78
N GLY A 47 25.25 -2.98 -28.96
CA GLY A 47 23.93 -2.89 -29.54
C GLY A 47 23.95 -2.42 -30.98
N LYS A 48 22.77 -2.06 -31.47
CA LYS A 48 22.60 -1.36 -32.76
C LYS A 48 22.01 0.02 -32.53
N ALA A 49 22.40 0.97 -33.37
CA ALA A 49 21.87 2.32 -33.44
C ALA A 49 22.04 2.84 -34.88
N THR A 50 21.55 4.03 -35.18
CA THR A 50 21.72 4.64 -36.50
C THR A 50 23.21 4.87 -36.77
N PRO A 51 23.74 4.56 -37.98
CA PRO A 51 25.15 4.81 -38.27
C PRO A 51 25.59 6.25 -37.95
N GLY A 52 26.65 6.40 -37.16
CA GLY A 52 27.16 7.69 -36.71
C GLY A 52 26.46 8.29 -35.48
N GLU A 53 25.41 7.65 -34.95
CA GLU A 53 24.70 8.08 -33.75
C GLU A 53 25.59 7.97 -32.50
N LYS A 54 25.49 8.97 -31.61
CA LYS A 54 26.18 8.96 -30.31
C LYS A 54 25.31 8.22 -29.30
N VAL A 55 25.78 7.08 -28.83
CA VAL A 55 25.16 6.28 -27.77
C VAL A 55 25.81 6.62 -26.44
N THR A 56 25.00 6.86 -25.41
CA THR A 56 25.46 7.16 -24.05
C THR A 56 24.95 6.11 -23.08
N VAL A 57 25.83 5.56 -22.25
CA VAL A 57 25.48 4.61 -21.18
C VAL A 57 25.95 5.16 -19.84
N LYS A 58 25.01 5.29 -18.90
CA LYS A 58 25.28 5.61 -17.50
C LYS A 58 25.02 4.34 -16.68
N ALA A 59 26.09 3.73 -16.18
CA ALA A 59 25.95 2.64 -15.22
C ALA A 59 25.55 3.22 -13.86
N SER A 60 24.62 2.57 -13.15
CA SER A 60 24.16 3.03 -11.83
C SER A 60 25.26 3.10 -10.77
N TRP A 61 26.36 2.37 -10.98
CA TRP A 61 27.53 2.33 -10.10
C TRP A 61 28.69 3.24 -10.54
N ALA A 62 28.50 4.06 -11.58
CA ALA A 62 29.56 4.92 -12.11
C ALA A 62 29.07 6.37 -12.25
N ASP A 63 29.84 7.30 -11.68
CA ASP A 63 29.54 8.74 -11.80
C ASP A 63 29.71 9.28 -13.23
N LYS A 64 30.50 8.56 -14.05
CA LYS A 64 30.83 8.97 -15.41
C LYS A 64 29.95 8.25 -16.43
N VAL A 65 29.34 9.03 -17.31
CA VAL A 65 28.69 8.54 -18.52
C VAL A 65 29.77 8.07 -19.51
N VAL A 66 29.61 6.87 -20.03
CA VAL A 66 30.46 6.32 -21.09
C VAL A 66 29.74 6.49 -22.42
N THR A 67 30.46 6.88 -23.47
CA THR A 67 29.85 7.14 -24.77
C THR A 67 30.54 6.38 -25.89
N ALA A 68 29.77 5.92 -26.87
CA ALA A 68 30.25 5.30 -28.09
C ALA A 68 29.56 5.93 -29.31
N LYS A 69 30.18 5.80 -30.48
CA LYS A 69 29.57 6.17 -31.76
C LYS A 69 29.26 4.90 -32.55
N ALA A 70 28.05 4.78 -33.08
CA ALA A 70 27.70 3.67 -33.94
C ALA A 70 28.53 3.70 -35.23
N ALA A 71 29.12 2.57 -35.58
CA ALA A 71 29.89 2.40 -36.80
C ALA A 71 28.98 2.45 -38.04
N ALA A 72 29.58 2.47 -39.24
CA ALA A 72 28.86 2.49 -40.51
C ALA A 72 27.87 1.32 -40.68
N ASN A 73 28.12 0.18 -40.02
CA ASN A 73 27.25 -0.99 -40.00
C ASN A 73 26.16 -0.95 -38.90
N GLY A 74 25.98 0.19 -38.24
CA GLY A 74 25.01 0.42 -37.16
C GLY A 74 25.37 -0.22 -35.83
N LYS A 75 26.49 -0.95 -35.71
CA LYS A 75 26.92 -1.56 -34.43
C LYS A 75 27.68 -0.55 -33.58
N TRP A 76 27.47 -0.61 -32.28
CA TRP A 76 28.26 0.13 -31.29
C TRP A 76 28.67 -0.81 -30.16
N THR A 77 29.78 -0.49 -29.51
CA THR A 77 30.28 -1.20 -28.32
C THR A 77 30.97 -0.21 -27.39
N LEU A 78 30.86 -0.42 -26.09
CA LEU A 78 31.57 0.31 -25.05
C LEU A 78 31.98 -0.63 -23.92
N LYS A 79 32.93 -0.18 -23.11
CA LYS A 79 33.42 -0.91 -21.94
C LYS A 79 32.95 -0.24 -20.67
N LEU A 80 32.37 -1.01 -19.77
CA LEU A 80 32.04 -0.59 -18.40
C LEU A 80 32.97 -1.31 -17.43
N LYS A 81 33.54 -0.57 -16.48
CA LYS A 81 34.24 -1.15 -15.34
C LYS A 81 33.21 -1.53 -14.28
N THR A 82 33.17 -2.79 -13.88
CA THR A 82 32.31 -3.27 -12.79
C THR A 82 33.03 -3.13 -11.44
N PRO A 83 32.30 -2.83 -10.35
CA PRO A 83 32.87 -2.72 -9.00
C PRO A 83 33.06 -4.12 -8.38
N ASP A 84 33.44 -4.17 -7.09
CA ASP A 84 33.32 -5.38 -6.26
C ASP A 84 31.87 -5.89 -6.23
N ALA A 85 31.69 -7.18 -5.92
CA ALA A 85 30.37 -7.78 -5.76
C ALA A 85 29.55 -7.02 -4.71
N MET A 86 28.41 -6.50 -5.13
CA MET A 86 27.45 -5.83 -4.27
C MET A 86 26.33 -6.81 -3.90
N THR A 87 25.77 -6.66 -2.70
CA THR A 87 24.62 -7.47 -2.25
C THR A 87 23.32 -7.11 -2.96
N ASN A 88 23.29 -5.97 -3.66
CA ASN A 88 22.10 -5.46 -4.35
C ASN A 88 22.31 -5.54 -5.87
N PRO A 89 21.36 -6.10 -6.63
CA PRO A 89 21.46 -6.19 -8.08
C PRO A 89 21.52 -4.81 -8.73
N PHE A 90 22.34 -4.69 -9.78
CA PHE A 90 22.40 -3.46 -10.56
C PHE A 90 21.11 -3.28 -11.37
N ARG A 91 20.41 -2.17 -11.10
CA ARG A 91 19.26 -1.72 -11.87
C ARG A 91 19.65 -1.49 -13.34
N THR A 92 19.05 -2.25 -14.26
CA THR A 92 18.97 -1.94 -15.70
C THR A 92 17.98 -0.82 -15.96
N ASP A 93 17.10 -0.59 -15.00
CA ASP A 93 16.15 0.48 -14.98
C ASP A 93 16.70 1.69 -14.23
N THR A 94 17.29 2.63 -14.96
CA THR A 94 17.30 4.02 -14.52
C THR A 94 15.88 4.58 -14.58
N TRP A 95 14.94 4.04 -13.78
CA TRP A 95 13.73 4.78 -13.49
C TRP A 95 14.17 5.91 -12.58
N GLN A 96 14.35 7.12 -13.13
CA GLN A 96 13.93 8.28 -12.37
C GLN A 96 12.51 7.94 -11.91
N PRO A 97 12.22 7.88 -10.60
CA PRO A 97 10.87 7.56 -10.18
C PRO A 97 9.95 8.61 -10.80
N ASP A 98 9.12 8.16 -11.75
CA ASP A 98 8.08 8.96 -12.38
C ASP A 98 7.04 9.40 -11.34
N SER A 99 7.05 8.76 -10.17
CA SER A 99 6.10 8.93 -9.08
C SER A 99 6.71 8.51 -7.73
N TYR A 100 6.27 9.14 -6.65
CA TYR A 100 6.56 8.76 -5.26
C TYR A 100 6.05 7.36 -4.92
N ALA A 101 4.92 6.93 -5.48
CA ALA A 101 4.44 5.56 -5.31
C ALA A 101 5.49 4.55 -5.79
N ARG A 102 6.01 4.72 -7.01
CA ARG A 102 7.07 3.87 -7.57
C ARG A 102 8.36 3.98 -6.76
N TRP A 103 8.80 5.20 -6.45
CA TRP A 103 10.04 5.42 -5.68
C TRP A 103 10.02 4.67 -4.35
N PHE A 104 8.91 4.79 -3.62
CA PHE A 104 8.80 4.22 -2.29
C PHE A 104 8.61 2.70 -2.34
N ALA A 105 7.80 2.18 -3.27
CA ALA A 105 7.65 0.75 -3.48
C ALA A 105 9.00 0.08 -3.84
N ASP A 106 9.76 0.69 -4.74
CA ASP A 106 11.10 0.21 -5.11
C ASP A 106 12.08 0.27 -3.93
N SER A 107 11.99 1.33 -3.12
CA SER A 107 12.80 1.48 -1.91
C SER A 107 12.53 0.35 -0.91
N GLU A 108 11.26 -0.02 -0.72
CA GLU A 108 10.87 -1.12 0.14
C GLU A 108 11.33 -2.47 -0.40
N MET A 109 11.22 -2.73 -1.71
CA MET A 109 11.72 -3.98 -2.30
C MET A 109 13.25 -4.08 -2.26
N VAL A 110 13.98 -2.97 -2.37
CA VAL A 110 15.45 -2.96 -2.17
C VAL A 110 15.80 -3.26 -0.72
N ARG A 111 15.08 -2.65 0.22
CA ARG A 111 15.30 -2.82 1.66
C ARG A 111 14.90 -4.19 2.16
N PHE A 112 13.82 -4.73 1.61
CA PHE A 112 13.22 -6.01 1.96
C PHE A 112 13.09 -6.85 0.68
N PRO A 113 14.17 -7.48 0.18
CA PRO A 113 14.16 -8.25 -1.07
C PRO A 113 13.14 -9.38 -1.14
N GLN A 114 12.65 -9.86 -0.01
CA GLN A 114 11.60 -10.87 0.08
C GLN A 114 10.46 -10.36 0.95
N ALA A 115 9.20 -10.54 0.52
CA ALA A 115 8.06 -9.88 1.17
C ALA A 115 7.82 -10.29 2.64
N TYR A 116 8.32 -11.46 3.07
CA TYR A 116 8.26 -11.82 4.49
C TYR A 116 9.09 -10.87 5.38
N GLN A 117 10.08 -10.17 4.80
CA GLN A 117 10.95 -9.23 5.51
C GLN A 117 10.28 -7.86 5.71
N LEU A 118 9.20 -7.56 4.98
CA LEU A 118 8.38 -6.38 5.24
C LEU A 118 8.03 -6.32 6.72
N ASP A 119 7.96 -5.10 7.26
CA ASP A 119 7.75 -4.85 8.68
C ASP A 119 8.88 -5.39 9.59
N HIS A 120 10.09 -5.52 9.05
CA HIS A 120 11.28 -6.07 9.72
C HIS A 120 11.11 -7.55 10.11
N GLY A 121 10.38 -8.32 9.30
CA GLY A 121 10.16 -9.73 9.52
C GLY A 121 11.46 -10.54 9.47
N LYS A 122 11.67 -11.40 10.48
CA LYS A 122 12.87 -12.25 10.61
C LYS A 122 12.63 -13.71 10.23
N ARG A 123 11.38 -14.09 9.98
CA ARG A 123 10.94 -15.44 9.63
C ARG A 123 9.68 -15.37 8.78
N LEU A 124 9.39 -16.46 8.08
CA LEU A 124 8.12 -16.64 7.39
C LEU A 124 6.96 -16.50 8.38
N PHE A 125 6.02 -15.62 8.04
CA PHE A 125 4.81 -15.41 8.83
C PHE A 125 3.71 -14.83 7.95
N PHE A 126 2.50 -15.41 8.05
CA PHE A 126 1.30 -14.90 7.39
C PHE A 126 0.71 -13.74 8.21
N GLY A 127 1.49 -12.67 8.37
CA GLY A 127 1.17 -11.53 9.22
C GLY A 127 0.49 -10.38 8.48
N TYR A 128 -0.45 -9.69 9.14
CA TYR A 128 -1.18 -8.57 8.54
C TYR A 128 -0.29 -7.42 8.08
N ALA A 129 0.85 -7.19 8.73
CA ALA A 129 1.77 -6.13 8.37
C ALA A 129 2.43 -6.40 7.00
N GLN A 130 2.87 -7.63 6.74
CA GLN A 130 3.28 -8.07 5.40
C GLN A 130 2.10 -7.97 4.44
N GLY A 131 0.92 -8.44 4.86
CA GLY A 131 -0.30 -8.40 4.04
C GLY A 131 -0.65 -6.99 3.51
N VAL A 132 -0.61 -5.95 4.35
CA VAL A 132 -0.89 -4.57 3.90
C VAL A 132 0.20 -4.03 2.96
N GLY A 133 1.48 -4.34 3.22
CA GLY A 133 2.57 -3.98 2.31
C GLY A 133 2.42 -4.67 0.94
N CYS A 134 2.09 -5.97 0.94
CA CYS A 134 1.83 -6.73 -0.28
C CYS A 134 0.56 -6.27 -1.02
N CYS A 135 -0.49 -5.80 -0.32
CA CYS A 135 -1.62 -5.15 -0.98
C CYS A 135 -1.17 -3.92 -1.77
N ALA A 136 -0.26 -3.10 -1.22
CA ALA A 136 0.29 -1.95 -1.92
C ALA A 136 1.13 -2.37 -3.15
N MET A 137 1.92 -3.44 -3.05
CA MET A 137 2.66 -3.99 -4.20
C MET A 137 1.73 -4.51 -5.30
N LEU A 138 0.63 -5.18 -4.95
CA LEU A 138 -0.38 -5.60 -5.94
C LEU A 138 -1.10 -4.41 -6.57
N GLN A 139 -1.34 -3.31 -5.85
CA GLN A 139 -1.84 -2.08 -6.45
C GLN A 139 -0.81 -1.46 -7.40
N MET A 140 0.48 -1.49 -7.07
CA MET A 140 1.54 -1.08 -7.99
C MET A 140 1.54 -1.93 -9.26
N TRP A 141 1.48 -3.26 -9.14
CA TRP A 141 1.35 -4.16 -10.29
C TRP A 141 0.14 -3.80 -11.17
N LYS A 142 -1.05 -3.62 -10.58
CA LYS A 142 -2.26 -3.24 -11.32
C LYS A 142 -2.12 -1.87 -12.01
N LYS A 143 -1.41 -0.93 -11.37
CA LYS A 143 -1.21 0.42 -11.90
C LYS A 143 -0.18 0.50 -13.02
N THR A 144 0.91 -0.26 -12.93
CA THR A 144 2.06 -0.16 -13.84
C THR A 144 2.15 -1.29 -14.85
N GLY A 145 1.52 -2.44 -14.58
CA GLY A 145 1.69 -3.68 -15.33
C GLY A 145 3.03 -4.40 -15.07
N GLU A 146 3.88 -3.89 -14.18
CA GLU A 146 5.21 -4.46 -13.93
C GLU A 146 5.13 -5.71 -13.07
N ARG A 147 5.48 -6.86 -13.65
CA ARG A 147 5.37 -8.17 -13.01
C ARG A 147 6.20 -8.33 -11.74
N ARG A 148 7.32 -7.62 -11.59
CA ARG A 148 8.17 -7.69 -10.40
C ARG A 148 7.42 -7.45 -9.08
N TYR A 149 6.41 -6.58 -9.07
CA TYR A 149 5.59 -6.35 -7.88
C TYR A 149 4.65 -7.51 -7.58
N PHE A 150 4.08 -8.13 -8.61
CA PHE A 150 3.25 -9.34 -8.48
C PHE A 150 4.11 -10.53 -8.02
N ASP A 151 5.22 -10.79 -8.71
CA ASP A 151 6.11 -11.93 -8.43
C ASP A 151 6.68 -11.84 -7.00
N TYR A 152 6.94 -10.63 -6.50
CA TYR A 152 7.37 -10.40 -5.12
C TYR A 152 6.32 -10.87 -4.09
N VAL A 153 5.04 -10.64 -4.37
CA VAL A 153 3.93 -11.07 -3.52
C VAL A 153 3.63 -12.55 -3.69
N GLU A 154 3.65 -13.07 -4.92
CA GLU A 154 3.43 -14.49 -5.20
C GLU A 154 4.50 -15.36 -4.53
N GLN A 155 5.78 -15.00 -4.62
CA GLN A 155 6.87 -15.71 -3.95
C GLN A 155 6.64 -15.82 -2.44
N TRP A 156 6.12 -14.76 -1.81
CA TRP A 156 5.80 -14.79 -0.39
C TRP A 156 4.63 -15.71 -0.08
N ALA A 157 3.54 -15.61 -0.84
CA ALA A 157 2.39 -16.50 -0.67
C ALA A 157 2.77 -17.98 -0.89
N ASP A 158 3.57 -18.27 -1.93
CA ASP A 158 4.05 -19.63 -2.23
C ASP A 158 5.01 -20.17 -1.17
N SER A 159 5.74 -19.31 -0.46
CA SER A 159 6.56 -19.73 0.69
C SER A 159 5.74 -20.08 1.94
N LEU A 160 4.48 -19.63 2.02
CA LEU A 160 3.61 -19.79 3.18
C LEU A 160 2.45 -20.75 2.95
N ILE A 161 2.02 -20.97 1.72
CA ILE A 161 0.84 -21.75 1.37
C ILE A 161 1.28 -22.94 0.52
N ASP A 162 1.17 -24.12 1.11
CA ASP A 162 1.52 -25.37 0.45
C ASP A 162 0.50 -25.75 -0.64
N ASP A 163 0.78 -26.83 -1.37
CA ASP A 163 -0.09 -27.27 -2.47
C ASP A 163 -1.48 -27.73 -2.04
N LYS A 164 -1.69 -27.97 -0.73
CA LYS A 164 -3.00 -28.28 -0.16
C LYS A 164 -3.75 -27.04 0.30
N GLY A 165 -3.14 -25.86 0.23
CA GLY A 165 -3.72 -24.61 0.73
C GLY A 165 -3.57 -24.43 2.25
N GLU A 166 -2.72 -25.20 2.92
CA GLU A 166 -2.42 -25.04 4.33
C GLU A 166 -1.50 -23.83 4.53
N ILE A 167 -1.89 -22.93 5.44
CA ILE A 167 -1.16 -21.68 5.71
C ILE A 167 -0.16 -21.92 6.84
N HIS A 168 1.12 -21.69 6.57
CA HIS A 168 2.21 -21.82 7.54
C HIS A 168 2.01 -20.91 8.77
N LEU A 169 2.08 -21.51 9.97
CA LEU A 169 1.90 -20.85 11.27
C LEU A 169 0.55 -20.13 11.44
N TYR A 170 -0.47 -20.59 10.72
CA TYR A 170 -1.85 -20.18 10.94
C TYR A 170 -2.49 -21.05 12.03
N HIS A 171 -2.83 -20.42 13.15
CA HIS A 171 -3.38 -21.06 14.33
C HIS A 171 -4.86 -20.71 14.48
N VAL A 172 -5.73 -21.45 13.80
CA VAL A 172 -7.19 -21.17 13.76
C VAL A 172 -7.82 -21.18 15.15
N GLU A 173 -7.30 -21.98 16.08
CA GLU A 173 -7.73 -22.09 17.47
C GLU A 173 -7.55 -20.78 18.27
N THR A 174 -6.71 -19.87 17.79
CA THR A 174 -6.51 -18.55 18.44
C THR A 174 -7.59 -17.54 18.09
N TYR A 175 -8.43 -17.84 17.08
CA TYR A 175 -9.45 -16.95 16.53
C TYR A 175 -8.97 -15.52 16.45
N ASN A 176 -7.84 -15.30 15.79
CA ASN A 176 -7.17 -14.01 15.71
C ASN A 176 -7.51 -13.35 14.37
N LEU A 177 -8.18 -12.18 14.42
CA LEU A 177 -8.54 -11.44 13.21
C LEU A 177 -7.30 -10.99 12.41
N ASP A 178 -6.14 -10.81 13.07
CA ASP A 178 -4.90 -10.40 12.39
C ASP A 178 -4.41 -11.41 11.35
N TYR A 179 -4.78 -12.69 11.47
CA TYR A 179 -4.44 -13.70 10.45
C TYR A 179 -5.23 -13.53 9.15
N ILE A 180 -6.37 -12.85 9.20
CA ILE A 180 -7.29 -12.75 8.05
C ILE A 180 -6.78 -11.75 7.02
N ASN A 181 -6.15 -10.66 7.46
CA ASN A 181 -5.80 -9.51 6.61
C ASN A 181 -4.97 -9.90 5.38
N SER A 182 -4.03 -10.82 5.54
CA SER A 182 -3.17 -11.29 4.44
C SER A 182 -3.93 -12.13 3.41
N GLY A 183 -5.11 -12.65 3.75
CA GLY A 183 -6.02 -13.28 2.79
C GLY A 183 -6.40 -12.36 1.63
N LYS A 184 -6.37 -11.03 1.82
CA LYS A 184 -6.69 -10.04 0.78
C LYS A 184 -5.76 -10.13 -0.43
N VAL A 185 -4.49 -10.53 -0.25
CA VAL A 185 -3.57 -10.66 -1.39
C VAL A 185 -3.89 -11.87 -2.26
N LEU A 186 -4.57 -12.88 -1.70
CA LEU A 186 -4.81 -14.16 -2.36
C LEU A 186 -5.83 -14.07 -3.49
N PHE A 187 -6.69 -13.05 -3.49
CA PHE A 187 -7.66 -12.84 -4.57
C PHE A 187 -6.97 -12.53 -5.90
N ASP A 188 -6.06 -11.56 -5.92
CA ASP A 188 -5.32 -11.20 -7.13
C ASP A 188 -4.40 -12.34 -7.56
N LEU A 189 -3.75 -13.04 -6.61
CA LEU A 189 -2.94 -14.23 -6.92
C LEU A 189 -3.78 -15.37 -7.51
N TYR A 190 -4.94 -15.66 -6.94
CA TYR A 190 -5.85 -16.69 -7.45
C TYR A 190 -6.32 -16.37 -8.87
N ARG A 191 -6.77 -15.13 -9.10
CA ARG A 191 -7.27 -14.68 -10.40
C ARG A 191 -6.21 -14.74 -11.49
N GLU A 192 -4.98 -14.34 -11.17
CA GLU A 192 -3.88 -14.26 -12.13
C GLU A 192 -3.27 -15.64 -12.43
N THR A 193 -3.21 -16.54 -11.45
CA THR A 193 -2.49 -17.82 -11.58
C THR A 193 -3.40 -19.03 -11.79
N GLY A 194 -4.66 -18.95 -11.37
CA GLY A 194 -5.58 -20.09 -11.31
C GLY A 194 -5.19 -21.17 -10.28
N LYS A 195 -4.23 -20.91 -9.39
CA LYS A 195 -3.76 -21.89 -8.39
C LYS A 195 -4.80 -22.08 -7.28
N GLU A 196 -5.48 -23.23 -7.28
CA GLU A 196 -6.54 -23.59 -6.31
C GLU A 196 -6.11 -23.58 -4.83
N LYS A 197 -4.81 -23.69 -4.53
CA LYS A 197 -4.30 -23.58 -3.16
C LYS A 197 -4.62 -22.22 -2.53
N TYR A 198 -4.64 -21.13 -3.31
CA TYR A 198 -4.99 -19.80 -2.79
C TYR A 198 -6.46 -19.72 -2.44
N LYS A 199 -7.34 -20.31 -3.26
CA LYS A 199 -8.77 -20.41 -2.95
C LYS A 199 -9.02 -21.24 -1.71
N THR A 200 -8.32 -22.38 -1.58
CA THR A 200 -8.41 -23.25 -0.40
C THR A 200 -7.96 -22.54 0.88
N ALA A 201 -6.89 -21.74 0.80
CA ALA A 201 -6.42 -20.91 1.90
C ALA A 201 -7.46 -19.83 2.28
N MET A 202 -8.04 -19.12 1.30
CA MET A 202 -9.13 -18.16 1.56
C MET A 202 -10.33 -18.83 2.24
N ASP A 203 -10.70 -20.04 1.82
CA ASP A 203 -11.79 -20.80 2.45
C ASP A 203 -11.47 -21.18 3.90
N ALA A 204 -10.20 -21.44 4.23
CA ALA A 204 -9.78 -21.69 5.61
C ALA A 204 -9.93 -20.45 6.50
N LEU A 205 -9.64 -19.26 5.96
CA LEU A 205 -9.83 -17.98 6.67
C LEU A 205 -11.32 -17.69 6.89
N VAL A 206 -12.16 -17.90 5.88
CA VAL A 206 -13.62 -17.76 6.01
C VAL A 206 -14.20 -18.76 7.01
N ARG A 207 -13.71 -20.02 7.04
CA ARG A 207 -14.12 -21.01 8.05
C ARG A 207 -13.81 -20.56 9.47
N GLN A 208 -12.70 -19.86 9.71
CA GLN A 208 -12.45 -19.24 11.02
C GLN A 208 -13.53 -18.22 11.33
N LEU A 209 -13.78 -17.26 10.42
CA LEU A 209 -14.76 -16.18 10.60
C LEU A 209 -16.19 -16.68 10.81
N LYS A 210 -16.55 -17.82 10.22
CA LYS A 210 -17.83 -18.48 10.46
C LYS A 210 -18.00 -18.88 11.93
N ASN A 211 -16.95 -19.42 12.54
CA ASN A 211 -16.95 -19.96 13.90
C ASN A 211 -16.30 -19.02 14.92
N HIS A 212 -15.96 -17.80 14.52
CA HIS A 212 -15.22 -16.85 15.33
C HIS A 212 -16.08 -16.38 16.52
N PRO A 213 -15.54 -16.32 17.74
CA PRO A 213 -16.27 -15.86 18.92
C PRO A 213 -16.80 -14.43 18.75
N ARG A 214 -17.98 -14.17 19.32
CA ARG A 214 -18.71 -12.92 19.10
C ARG A 214 -19.24 -12.32 20.40
N THR A 215 -19.43 -11.01 20.40
CA THR A 215 -20.24 -10.29 21.38
C THR A 215 -21.71 -10.74 21.30
N LEU A 216 -22.55 -10.33 22.27
CA LEU A 216 -23.97 -10.71 22.27
C LEU A 216 -24.72 -10.20 21.02
N GLU A 217 -24.33 -9.05 20.49
CA GLU A 217 -24.90 -8.49 19.25
C GLU A 217 -24.31 -9.11 17.97
N GLY A 218 -23.27 -9.95 18.11
CA GLY A 218 -22.66 -10.69 17.02
C GLY A 218 -21.43 -10.03 16.40
N ALA A 219 -20.81 -9.04 17.04
CA ALA A 219 -19.55 -8.48 16.57
C ALA A 219 -18.41 -9.45 16.87
N TYR A 220 -17.43 -9.58 15.98
CA TYR A 220 -16.27 -10.44 16.23
C TYR A 220 -15.46 -9.94 17.43
N TRP A 221 -15.07 -10.85 18.31
CA TRP A 221 -13.99 -10.58 19.24
C TRP A 221 -12.71 -10.35 18.46
N HIS A 222 -11.88 -9.40 18.89
CA HIS A 222 -10.64 -9.11 18.19
C HIS A 222 -9.72 -10.35 18.12
N LYS A 223 -9.60 -11.07 19.25
CA LYS A 223 -8.92 -12.37 19.37
C LYS A 223 -9.59 -13.23 20.44
N LEU A 224 -9.39 -14.55 20.45
CA LEU A 224 -9.88 -15.41 21.55
C LEU A 224 -9.38 -14.93 22.93
N ILE A 225 -8.15 -14.42 22.99
CA ILE A 225 -7.55 -13.88 24.23
C ILE A 225 -8.09 -12.49 24.63
N TYR A 226 -8.81 -11.82 23.74
CA TYR A 226 -9.44 -10.51 23.96
C TYR A 226 -10.96 -10.69 23.91
N GLN A 227 -11.46 -11.46 24.87
CA GLN A 227 -12.88 -11.80 24.96
C GLN A 227 -13.72 -10.53 25.09
N HIS A 228 -14.89 -10.53 24.43
CA HIS A 228 -15.89 -9.46 24.46
C HIS A 228 -15.46 -8.12 23.84
N GLN A 229 -14.30 -8.07 23.17
CA GLN A 229 -13.71 -6.82 22.72
C GLN A 229 -13.81 -6.60 21.21
N ILE A 230 -14.32 -5.44 20.81
CA ILE A 230 -14.24 -4.90 19.44
C ILE A 230 -13.08 -3.92 19.39
N TRP A 231 -12.15 -4.10 18.47
CA TRP A 231 -11.07 -3.15 18.19
C TRP A 231 -11.23 -2.64 16.76
N LEU A 232 -11.05 -1.33 16.54
CA LEU A 232 -11.17 -0.72 15.20
C LEU A 232 -10.27 -1.43 14.17
N ASP A 233 -9.07 -1.81 14.60
CA ASP A 233 -8.07 -2.55 13.82
C ASP A 233 -8.69 -3.80 13.16
N GLY A 234 -9.48 -4.57 13.93
CA GLY A 234 -10.11 -5.81 13.48
C GLY A 234 -10.99 -5.64 12.24
N LEU A 235 -11.53 -4.44 12.02
CA LEU A 235 -12.40 -4.16 10.88
C LEU A 235 -11.60 -4.17 9.59
N TYR A 236 -10.40 -3.57 9.57
CA TYR A 236 -9.51 -3.63 8.41
C TYR A 236 -8.98 -5.03 8.16
N MET A 237 -8.76 -5.80 9.23
CA MET A 237 -8.22 -7.15 9.12
C MET A 237 -9.20 -8.10 8.43
N ALA A 238 -10.49 -8.03 8.77
CA ALA A 238 -11.46 -9.04 8.32
C ALA A 238 -12.54 -8.52 7.36
N SER A 239 -13.07 -7.31 7.54
CA SER A 239 -14.31 -6.91 6.87
C SER A 239 -14.12 -6.65 5.36
N PRO A 240 -13.05 -5.98 4.89
CA PRO A 240 -12.78 -5.89 3.44
C PRO A 240 -12.53 -7.26 2.80
N PHE A 241 -11.89 -8.20 3.52
CA PHE A 241 -11.69 -9.57 3.05
C PHE A 241 -13.04 -10.29 2.86
N LEU A 242 -13.95 -10.18 3.83
CA LEU A 242 -15.29 -10.77 3.74
C LEU A 242 -16.12 -10.17 2.61
N ALA A 243 -16.13 -8.84 2.47
CA ALA A 243 -16.84 -8.16 1.40
C ALA A 243 -16.33 -8.61 0.02
N GLN A 244 -15.01 -8.66 -0.16
CA GLN A 244 -14.41 -9.15 -1.41
C GLN A 244 -14.72 -10.64 -1.65
N TYR A 245 -14.59 -11.48 -0.64
CA TYR A 245 -14.91 -12.91 -0.74
C TYR A 245 -16.37 -13.11 -1.16
N GLY A 246 -17.28 -12.36 -0.55
CA GLY A 246 -18.70 -12.39 -0.88
C GLY A 246 -18.98 -11.99 -2.32
N ALA A 247 -18.36 -10.92 -2.81
CA ALA A 247 -18.52 -10.47 -4.18
C ALA A 247 -17.88 -11.42 -5.20
N GLU A 248 -16.65 -11.85 -4.98
CA GLU A 248 -15.86 -12.62 -5.96
C GLU A 248 -16.36 -14.07 -6.12
N PHE A 249 -16.97 -14.64 -5.08
CA PHE A 249 -17.48 -16.03 -5.10
C PHE A 249 -19.01 -16.15 -5.06
N ASN A 250 -19.73 -15.05 -5.29
CA ASN A 250 -21.20 -15.00 -5.25
C ASN A 250 -21.78 -15.54 -3.93
N LYS A 251 -21.26 -15.02 -2.81
CA LYS A 251 -21.65 -15.36 -1.44
C LYS A 251 -22.09 -14.09 -0.69
N PRO A 252 -23.27 -13.53 -1.03
CA PRO A 252 -23.73 -12.25 -0.48
C PRO A 252 -23.83 -12.24 1.04
N GLU A 253 -23.99 -13.40 1.69
CA GLU A 253 -24.00 -13.50 3.15
C GLU A 253 -22.71 -12.96 3.82
N TRP A 254 -21.57 -12.99 3.12
CA TRP A 254 -20.32 -12.42 3.63
C TRP A 254 -20.23 -10.91 3.44
N ILE A 255 -20.97 -10.36 2.48
CA ILE A 255 -21.14 -8.90 2.32
C ILE A 255 -22.02 -8.39 3.47
N ASP A 256 -23.14 -9.06 3.74
CA ASP A 256 -24.04 -8.76 4.86
C ASP A 256 -23.28 -8.81 6.20
N GLU A 257 -22.47 -9.86 6.40
CA GLU A 257 -21.64 -10.00 7.59
C GLU A 257 -20.62 -8.86 7.71
N ALA A 258 -19.92 -8.49 6.64
CA ALA A 258 -18.98 -7.36 6.66
C ALA A 258 -19.69 -6.06 7.08
N VAL A 259 -20.85 -5.76 6.49
CA VAL A 259 -21.65 -4.56 6.80
C VAL A 259 -22.16 -4.58 8.24
N LYS A 260 -22.56 -5.74 8.76
CA LYS A 260 -22.93 -5.91 10.17
C LYS A 260 -21.77 -5.57 11.09
N GLN A 261 -20.56 -6.05 10.79
CA GLN A 261 -19.36 -5.75 11.60
C GLN A 261 -19.07 -4.24 11.63
N PHE A 262 -19.13 -3.54 10.49
CA PHE A 262 -19.00 -2.08 10.47
C PHE A 262 -20.06 -1.39 11.33
N THR A 263 -21.32 -1.83 11.21
CA THR A 263 -22.44 -1.24 11.96
C THR A 263 -22.26 -1.37 13.47
N LEU A 264 -21.88 -2.55 13.95
CA LEU A 264 -21.67 -2.77 15.38
C LEU A 264 -20.43 -2.03 15.89
N CYS A 265 -19.35 -2.01 15.10
CA CYS A 265 -18.16 -1.24 15.46
C CYS A 265 -18.47 0.25 15.61
N GLN A 266 -19.17 0.84 14.64
CA GLN A 266 -19.57 2.24 14.70
C GLN A 266 -20.45 2.52 15.93
N LYS A 267 -21.45 1.68 16.18
CA LYS A 267 -22.36 1.81 17.33
C LYS A 267 -21.63 1.87 18.67
N HIS A 268 -20.58 1.07 18.84
CA HIS A 268 -19.93 0.84 20.13
C HIS A 268 -18.61 1.56 20.34
N THR A 269 -18.08 2.27 19.34
CA THR A 269 -16.78 2.96 19.47
C THR A 269 -16.86 4.44 19.16
N TYR A 270 -17.92 4.91 18.49
CA TYR A 270 -18.09 6.30 18.13
C TYR A 270 -18.35 7.19 19.35
N ASP A 271 -17.58 8.28 19.45
CA ASP A 271 -17.79 9.33 20.44
C ASP A 271 -18.45 10.55 19.80
N ALA A 272 -19.72 10.79 20.14
CA ALA A 272 -20.48 11.90 19.58
C ALA A 272 -19.96 13.29 20.00
N LYS A 273 -19.15 13.37 21.08
CA LYS A 273 -18.60 14.64 21.55
C LYS A 273 -17.46 15.16 20.67
N THR A 274 -16.58 14.25 20.23
CA THR A 274 -15.42 14.58 19.40
C THR A 274 -15.64 14.29 17.91
N GLY A 275 -16.58 13.40 17.59
CA GLY A 275 -16.73 12.84 16.25
C GLY A 275 -15.66 11.80 15.90
N LEU A 276 -14.85 11.38 16.88
CA LEU A 276 -13.81 10.36 16.73
C LEU A 276 -14.30 8.99 17.23
N TYR A 277 -13.42 7.99 17.14
CA TYR A 277 -13.72 6.61 17.51
C TYR A 277 -12.67 6.11 18.51
N HIS A 278 -13.13 5.56 19.64
CA HIS A 278 -12.25 4.92 20.61
C HIS A 278 -11.58 3.69 19.98
N HIS A 279 -10.30 3.44 20.32
CA HIS A 279 -9.54 2.31 19.74
C HIS A 279 -10.24 0.96 19.94
N ALA A 280 -10.86 0.77 21.11
CA ALA A 280 -11.57 -0.46 21.42
C ALA A 280 -12.75 -0.22 22.36
N TRP A 281 -13.62 -1.21 22.38
CA TRP A 281 -14.74 -1.34 23.30
C TRP A 281 -14.79 -2.76 23.87
N ASP A 282 -15.03 -2.89 25.17
CA ASP A 282 -15.24 -4.15 25.88
C ASP A 282 -16.69 -4.25 26.35
N GLU A 283 -17.46 -5.17 25.74
CA GLU A 283 -18.86 -5.43 26.11
C GLU A 283 -19.00 -5.84 27.58
N SER A 284 -18.02 -6.58 28.11
CA SER A 284 -18.03 -7.08 29.49
C SER A 284 -17.60 -6.02 30.51
N LYS A 285 -16.94 -4.95 30.05
CA LYS A 285 -16.32 -3.90 30.87
C LYS A 285 -15.37 -4.44 31.95
N SER A 286 -14.79 -5.62 31.71
CA SER A 286 -13.93 -6.33 32.66
C SER A 286 -12.46 -5.91 32.53
N GLN A 287 -12.06 -5.38 31.37
CA GLN A 287 -10.73 -4.84 31.18
C GLN A 287 -10.51 -3.57 32.02
N ARG A 288 -9.35 -3.43 32.67
CA ARG A 288 -9.00 -2.23 33.46
C ARG A 288 -8.87 -0.94 32.65
N TRP A 289 -8.72 -1.06 31.33
CA TRP A 289 -8.69 0.11 30.44
C TRP A 289 -10.10 0.53 30.02
N ALA A 290 -11.10 -0.34 30.19
CA ALA A 290 -12.46 -0.09 29.74
C ALA A 290 -13.16 0.84 30.74
N ASP A 291 -13.77 1.89 30.20
CA ASP A 291 -14.61 2.78 30.98
C ASP A 291 -15.79 2.00 31.60
N PRO A 292 -16.07 2.14 32.92
CA PRO A 292 -17.10 1.32 33.60
C PRO A 292 -18.53 1.55 33.10
N GLU A 293 -18.82 2.69 32.48
CA GLU A 293 -20.15 3.01 31.97
C GLU A 293 -20.32 2.59 30.51
N THR A 294 -19.34 2.94 29.68
CA THR A 294 -19.41 2.82 28.23
C THR A 294 -18.70 1.57 27.70
N GLY A 295 -17.66 1.10 28.39
CA GLY A 295 -16.75 0.04 27.92
C GLY A 295 -15.65 0.53 26.97
N HIS A 296 -15.58 1.83 26.68
CA HIS A 296 -14.59 2.41 25.75
C HIS A 296 -13.17 2.41 26.32
N SER A 297 -12.17 2.32 25.45
CA SER A 297 -10.78 2.64 25.79
C SER A 297 -10.55 4.16 25.89
N PRO A 298 -9.56 4.65 26.65
CA PRO A 298 -9.61 6.03 27.13
C PRO A 298 -9.06 7.08 26.14
N ASN A 299 -8.46 6.70 25.01
CA ASN A 299 -7.88 7.64 24.05
C ASN A 299 -8.18 7.29 22.59
N PHE A 300 -8.15 8.32 21.74
CA PHE A 300 -8.31 8.23 20.28
C PHE A 300 -6.96 7.97 19.61
N TRP A 301 -6.55 6.70 19.56
CA TRP A 301 -5.31 6.31 18.91
C TRP A 301 -5.44 6.39 17.39
N GLY A 302 -4.64 7.25 16.76
CA GLY A 302 -4.88 7.62 15.37
C GLY A 302 -4.78 6.45 14.38
N ARG A 303 -3.90 5.46 14.59
CA ARG A 303 -3.77 4.33 13.66
C ARG A 303 -4.99 3.42 13.69
N SER A 304 -5.63 3.25 14.85
CA SER A 304 -6.87 2.47 14.94
C SER A 304 -8.00 3.12 14.12
N ILE A 305 -8.11 4.45 14.17
CA ILE A 305 -9.06 5.23 13.35
C ILE A 305 -8.64 5.19 11.87
N GLY A 306 -7.34 5.17 11.58
CA GLY A 306 -6.81 4.98 10.23
C GLY A 306 -7.22 3.65 9.63
N TRP A 307 -7.11 2.56 10.38
CA TRP A 307 -7.63 1.24 9.97
C TRP A 307 -9.12 1.25 9.74
N TRP A 308 -9.89 1.83 10.65
CA TRP A 308 -11.33 1.99 10.50
C TRP A 308 -11.70 2.71 9.19
N PHE A 309 -11.05 3.84 8.90
CA PHE A 309 -11.33 4.61 7.70
C PHE A 309 -10.94 3.83 6.42
N MET A 310 -9.75 3.22 6.40
CA MET A 310 -9.31 2.37 5.29
C MET A 310 -10.24 1.19 5.04
N ALA A 311 -10.69 0.54 6.11
CA ALA A 311 -11.59 -0.60 6.03
C ALA A 311 -12.89 -0.24 5.32
N MET A 312 -13.49 0.91 5.64
CA MET A 312 -14.72 1.34 4.99
C MET A 312 -14.52 1.63 3.50
N VAL A 313 -13.50 2.40 3.12
CA VAL A 313 -13.27 2.75 1.70
C VAL A 313 -12.89 1.53 0.86
N ASP A 314 -12.23 0.53 1.45
CA ASP A 314 -11.83 -0.70 0.76
C ASP A 314 -12.98 -1.70 0.65
N ALA A 315 -13.79 -1.88 1.70
CA ALA A 315 -14.93 -2.78 1.63
C ALA A 315 -15.99 -2.29 0.62
N LEU A 316 -16.15 -0.97 0.47
CA LEU A 316 -17.11 -0.38 -0.47
C LEU A 316 -16.78 -0.65 -1.95
N ASP A 317 -15.60 -1.15 -2.29
CA ASP A 317 -15.31 -1.63 -3.66
C ASP A 317 -16.09 -2.90 -4.01
N TYR A 318 -16.57 -3.63 -3.00
CA TYR A 318 -17.20 -4.95 -3.16
C TYR A 318 -18.65 -5.00 -2.65
N ILE A 319 -19.10 -3.97 -1.91
CA ILE A 319 -20.49 -3.87 -1.44
C ILE A 319 -21.36 -3.27 -2.56
N PRO A 320 -22.40 -3.98 -3.04
CA PRO A 320 -23.29 -3.52 -4.12
C PRO A 320 -23.92 -2.15 -3.84
N GLU A 321 -24.18 -1.37 -4.90
CA GLU A 321 -24.73 -0.01 -4.79
C GLU A 321 -26.10 0.04 -4.11
N ASP A 322 -26.91 -1.00 -4.28
CA ASP A 322 -28.26 -1.16 -3.73
C ASP A 322 -28.30 -1.84 -2.35
N HIS A 323 -27.14 -2.23 -1.80
CA HIS A 323 -27.07 -2.86 -0.48
C HIS A 323 -27.48 -1.88 0.64
N GLU A 324 -28.39 -2.29 1.52
CA GLU A 324 -29.01 -1.41 2.52
C GLU A 324 -28.04 -0.67 3.46
N GLY A 325 -26.92 -1.30 3.84
CA GLY A 325 -25.91 -0.68 4.70
C GLY A 325 -24.92 0.24 3.98
N ARG A 326 -24.88 0.26 2.63
CA ARG A 326 -23.89 1.03 1.87
C ARG A 326 -23.98 2.52 2.15
N ALA A 327 -25.20 3.06 2.11
CA ALA A 327 -25.45 4.48 2.36
C ALA A 327 -25.00 4.90 3.77
N ARG A 328 -25.20 4.05 4.78
CA ARG A 328 -24.75 4.32 6.16
C ARG A 328 -23.23 4.37 6.26
N MET A 329 -22.52 3.44 5.62
CA MET A 329 -21.05 3.43 5.58
C MET A 329 -20.48 4.68 4.89
N ILE A 330 -21.09 5.12 3.79
CA ILE A 330 -20.71 6.37 3.13
C ILE A 330 -20.94 7.56 4.09
N GLY A 331 -22.05 7.57 4.84
CA GLY A 331 -22.30 8.58 5.87
C GLY A 331 -21.22 8.62 6.97
N TRP A 332 -20.70 7.48 7.41
CA TRP A 332 -19.60 7.42 8.39
C TRP A 332 -18.26 7.91 7.81
N ILE A 333 -18.00 7.60 6.54
CA ILE A 333 -16.85 8.15 5.80
C ILE A 333 -16.95 9.69 5.70
N GLN A 334 -18.14 10.22 5.37
CA GLN A 334 -18.40 11.65 5.32
C GLN A 334 -18.18 12.32 6.69
N GLY A 335 -18.67 11.70 7.76
CA GLY A 335 -18.45 12.19 9.13
C GLY A 335 -16.96 12.27 9.50
N LEU A 336 -16.17 11.23 9.20
CA LEU A 336 -14.71 11.31 9.40
C LEU A 336 -14.05 12.38 8.52
N ALA A 337 -14.49 12.52 7.27
CA ALA A 337 -13.96 13.51 6.35
C ALA A 337 -14.21 14.95 6.84
N GLU A 338 -15.35 15.18 7.50
CA GLU A 338 -15.68 16.46 8.12
C GLU A 338 -14.90 16.73 9.41
N VAL A 339 -14.70 15.70 10.25
CA VAL A 339 -14.13 15.84 11.60
C VAL A 339 -12.59 15.89 11.60
N LEU A 340 -11.94 14.97 10.88
CA LEU A 340 -10.47 14.82 10.94
C LEU A 340 -9.64 16.04 10.51
N PRO A 341 -10.08 16.95 9.60
CA PRO A 341 -9.30 18.13 9.25
C PRO A 341 -9.07 19.08 10.43
N ALA A 342 -9.97 19.11 11.43
CA ALA A 342 -9.80 19.89 12.65
C ALA A 342 -8.64 19.38 13.53
N TYR A 343 -8.26 18.11 13.36
CA TYR A 343 -7.15 17.46 14.06
C TYR A 343 -5.85 17.40 13.23
N GLN A 344 -5.87 17.90 11.99
CA GLN A 344 -4.69 17.95 11.13
C GLN A 344 -3.82 19.15 11.50
N ASP A 345 -2.52 18.91 11.72
CA ASP A 345 -1.60 19.98 12.07
C ASP A 345 -1.31 20.94 10.90
N LYS A 346 -0.55 22.00 11.19
CA LYS A 346 -0.16 23.00 10.18
C LYS A 346 0.70 22.43 9.05
N ASN A 347 1.42 21.33 9.29
CA ASN A 347 2.26 20.67 8.30
C ASN A 347 1.47 19.63 7.48
N GLY A 348 0.22 19.31 7.87
CA GLY A 348 -0.60 18.29 7.23
C GLY A 348 -0.59 16.93 7.91
N LEU A 349 0.08 16.80 9.05
CA LEU A 349 0.25 15.53 9.75
C LEU A 349 -0.81 15.36 10.84
N TRP A 350 -1.09 14.11 11.19
CA TRP A 350 -1.87 13.75 12.38
C TRP A 350 -0.98 13.09 13.43
N TYR A 351 -1.43 13.18 14.68
CA TYR A 351 -0.66 12.76 15.85
C TYR A 351 -1.04 11.36 16.32
N GLN A 352 -0.15 10.71 17.06
CA GLN A 352 -0.35 9.39 17.66
C GLN A 352 -1.65 9.33 18.49
N VAL A 353 -1.86 10.31 19.38
CA VAL A 353 -3.16 10.53 20.05
C VAL A 353 -3.79 11.79 19.45
N LEU A 354 -4.90 11.62 18.73
CA LEU A 354 -5.38 12.64 17.78
C LEU A 354 -5.81 13.96 18.41
N ASP A 355 -6.53 13.89 19.53
CA ASP A 355 -7.17 15.03 20.17
C ASP A 355 -6.23 15.80 21.12
N GLN A 356 -5.00 15.34 21.29
CA GLN A 356 -4.03 15.88 22.23
C GLN A 356 -2.70 16.32 21.58
N PRO A 357 -2.68 17.03 20.44
CA PRO A 357 -1.45 17.33 19.70
C PRO A 357 -0.49 18.28 20.45
N LYS A 358 -1.00 19.02 21.46
CA LYS A 358 -0.22 19.92 22.30
C LYS A 358 0.28 19.27 23.60
N ARG A 359 -0.16 18.06 23.94
CA ARG A 359 0.27 17.37 25.17
C ARG A 359 1.70 16.88 25.00
N LYS A 360 2.56 17.20 25.98
CA LYS A 360 3.99 16.87 25.96
C LYS A 360 4.20 15.37 25.71
N GLY A 361 5.09 15.04 24.77
CA GLY A 361 5.42 13.66 24.40
C GLY A 361 4.62 13.11 23.23
N ASN A 362 3.47 13.70 22.88
CA ASN A 362 2.77 13.33 21.66
C ASN A 362 3.59 13.69 20.41
N PHE A 363 3.32 13.02 19.29
CA PHE A 363 4.08 13.19 18.07
C PHE A 363 3.25 13.04 16.80
N PRO A 364 3.58 13.76 15.71
CA PRO A 364 3.12 13.43 14.37
C PRO A 364 3.56 12.00 14.01
N GLU A 365 2.60 11.16 13.64
CA GLU A 365 2.82 9.73 13.44
C GLU A 365 2.54 9.35 11.99
N ALA A 366 3.48 8.60 11.41
CA ALA A 366 3.49 8.34 9.99
C ALA A 366 2.33 7.45 9.54
N SER A 367 2.04 6.35 10.23
CA SER A 367 0.94 5.46 9.85
C SER A 367 -0.42 6.13 9.91
N VAL A 368 -0.72 6.92 10.95
CA VAL A 368 -1.97 7.69 11.05
C VAL A 368 -2.12 8.57 9.82
N THR A 369 -1.05 9.31 9.50
CA THR A 369 -1.06 10.26 8.40
C THR A 369 -1.19 9.56 7.04
N THR A 370 -0.50 8.45 6.81
CA THR A 370 -0.55 7.73 5.52
C THR A 370 -1.86 6.99 5.32
N GLN A 371 -2.45 6.43 6.38
CA GLN A 371 -3.76 5.79 6.34
C GLN A 371 -4.87 6.80 6.04
N PHE A 372 -4.87 7.96 6.71
CA PHE A 372 -5.81 9.03 6.40
C PHE A 372 -5.60 9.59 5.00
N MET A 373 -4.35 9.82 4.58
CA MET A 373 -4.04 10.26 3.22
C MET A 373 -4.65 9.31 2.18
N TYR A 374 -4.44 8.00 2.31
CA TYR A 374 -5.01 7.00 1.42
C TYR A 374 -6.54 7.01 1.45
N ALA A 375 -7.14 6.96 2.65
CA ALA A 375 -8.59 6.87 2.78
C ALA A 375 -9.31 8.11 2.22
N TYR A 376 -8.79 9.32 2.46
CA TYR A 376 -9.29 10.55 1.84
C TYR A 376 -9.17 10.52 0.32
N ALA A 377 -7.98 10.18 -0.20
CA ALA A 377 -7.73 10.18 -1.65
C ALA A 377 -8.66 9.20 -2.36
N LYS A 378 -8.80 7.98 -1.83
CA LYS A 378 -9.70 6.96 -2.36
C LYS A 378 -11.17 7.37 -2.25
N ALA A 379 -11.60 7.90 -1.10
CA ALA A 379 -12.98 8.35 -0.90
C ALA A 379 -13.39 9.46 -1.87
N VAL A 380 -12.49 10.41 -2.16
CA VAL A 380 -12.72 11.43 -3.20
C VAL A 380 -12.81 10.79 -4.58
N ASN A 381 -11.85 9.93 -4.95
CA ASN A 381 -11.82 9.29 -6.27
C ASN A 381 -13.05 8.42 -6.55
N LYS A 382 -13.63 7.84 -5.50
CA LYS A 382 -14.85 7.03 -5.58
C LYS A 382 -16.14 7.85 -5.44
N GLY A 383 -16.05 9.16 -5.22
CA GLY A 383 -17.20 10.05 -5.07
C GLY A 383 -17.97 9.87 -3.76
N TYR A 384 -17.36 9.27 -2.73
CA TYR A 384 -17.98 9.08 -1.42
C TYR A 384 -18.00 10.39 -0.62
N ILE A 385 -17.04 11.27 -0.87
CA ILE A 385 -16.91 12.59 -0.27
C ILE A 385 -16.60 13.65 -1.34
N ASP A 386 -16.88 14.91 -1.01
CA ASP A 386 -16.68 16.06 -1.89
C ASP A 386 -15.21 16.23 -2.35
N GLU A 387 -15.00 16.67 -3.59
CA GLU A 387 -13.68 16.87 -4.19
C GLU A 387 -12.78 17.82 -3.37
N LYS A 388 -13.36 18.77 -2.63
CA LYS A 388 -12.61 19.69 -1.75
C LYS A 388 -11.70 18.96 -0.75
N TYR A 389 -12.07 17.74 -0.34
CA TYR A 389 -11.28 16.96 0.60
C TYR A 389 -9.99 16.39 -0.01
N ARG A 390 -9.81 16.45 -1.34
CA ARG A 390 -8.53 16.12 -1.99
C ARG A 390 -7.40 16.99 -1.44
N ALA A 391 -7.67 18.26 -1.12
CA ALA A 391 -6.70 19.16 -0.52
C ALA A 391 -6.20 18.68 0.86
N VAL A 392 -7.04 17.94 1.62
CA VAL A 392 -6.65 17.37 2.92
C VAL A 392 -5.62 16.27 2.73
N ALA A 393 -5.83 15.37 1.77
CA ALA A 393 -4.89 14.31 1.42
C ALA A 393 -3.59 14.86 0.81
N GLU A 394 -3.66 15.85 -0.08
CA GLU A 394 -2.46 16.47 -0.65
C GLU A 394 -1.63 17.23 0.39
N LYS A 395 -2.29 17.89 1.35
CA LYS A 395 -1.60 18.49 2.49
C LYS A 395 -0.89 17.43 3.34
N ALA A 396 -1.51 16.28 3.55
CA ALA A 396 -0.89 15.14 4.24
C ALA A 396 0.35 14.61 3.50
N PHE A 397 0.25 14.41 2.18
CA PHE A 397 1.37 14.02 1.34
C PHE A 397 2.55 15.00 1.45
N ASN A 398 2.27 16.31 1.36
CA ASN A 398 3.30 17.35 1.49
C ASN A 398 3.94 17.37 2.89
N GLY A 399 3.14 17.13 3.94
CA GLY A 399 3.63 16.98 5.31
C GLY A 399 4.56 15.79 5.45
N LEU A 400 4.15 14.62 4.96
CA LEU A 400 4.96 13.39 4.96
C LEU A 400 6.28 13.63 4.23
N LYS A 401 6.22 14.13 3.00
CA LYS A 401 7.39 14.44 2.17
C LYS A 401 8.36 15.40 2.85
N SER A 402 7.86 16.47 3.47
CA SER A 402 8.72 17.52 4.03
C SER A 402 9.22 17.24 5.45
N LYS A 403 8.57 16.34 6.20
CA LYS A 403 8.86 16.11 7.62
C LYS A 403 9.27 14.70 7.98
N LEU A 404 8.68 13.69 7.33
CA LEU A 404 8.79 12.30 7.75
C LEU A 404 9.48 11.39 6.72
N ILE A 405 9.62 11.82 5.47
CA ILE A 405 10.35 11.11 4.43
C ILE A 405 11.77 11.65 4.32
N VAL A 406 12.73 10.72 4.29
CA VAL A 406 14.15 11.01 4.11
C VAL A 406 14.65 10.29 2.86
N GLU A 407 15.30 11.01 1.97
CA GLU A 407 16.06 10.43 0.86
C GLU A 407 17.43 9.97 1.37
N CYS A 408 17.73 8.69 1.20
CA CYS A 408 18.98 8.06 1.60
C CYS A 408 20.05 8.24 0.51
N GLN A 409 21.33 8.11 0.89
CA GLN A 409 22.45 8.26 -0.05
C GLN A 409 22.45 7.22 -1.17
N ASP A 410 21.83 6.06 -0.94
CA ASP A 410 21.66 4.99 -1.92
C ASP A 410 20.47 5.24 -2.88
N GLY A 411 19.82 6.40 -2.78
CA GLY A 411 18.67 6.79 -3.59
C GLY A 411 17.34 6.16 -3.14
N THR A 412 17.30 5.45 -2.01
CA THR A 412 16.04 4.95 -1.44
C THR A 412 15.33 5.99 -0.58
N LEU A 413 14.02 5.85 -0.40
CA LEU A 413 13.24 6.65 0.54
C LEU A 413 13.02 5.87 1.84
N THR A 414 13.14 6.57 2.97
CA THR A 414 12.78 6.09 4.31
C THR A 414 11.64 6.90 4.87
N LEU A 415 10.59 6.23 5.37
CA LEU A 415 9.50 6.83 6.14
C LEU A 415 9.77 6.63 7.63
N THR A 416 9.91 7.74 8.34
CA THR A 416 10.29 7.78 9.75
C THR A 416 9.08 7.93 10.68
N ARG A 417 9.30 7.74 11.99
CA ARG A 417 8.28 7.96 13.05
C ARG A 417 7.02 7.12 12.90
N CYS A 418 7.21 5.84 12.57
CA CYS A 418 6.12 4.88 12.58
C CYS A 418 6.04 4.23 13.97
N CYS A 419 4.92 4.35 14.66
CA CYS A 419 4.64 3.61 15.89
C CYS A 419 4.70 2.10 15.57
N GLN A 420 5.51 1.34 16.29
CA GLN A 420 5.74 -0.09 16.01
C GLN A 420 4.48 -0.94 16.26
N VAL A 421 3.83 -0.70 17.41
CA VAL A 421 2.65 -1.44 17.86
C VAL A 421 1.82 -0.56 18.79
N GLY A 422 0.52 -0.80 18.84
CA GLY A 422 -0.38 -0.28 19.85
C GLY A 422 -1.42 -1.35 20.16
N GLY A 423 -1.84 -1.45 21.41
CA GLY A 423 -2.78 -2.48 21.84
C GLY A 423 -3.24 -2.27 23.28
N LEU A 424 -4.19 -3.09 23.72
CA LEU A 424 -4.82 -2.95 25.03
C LEU A 424 -4.78 -4.29 25.79
N GLY A 425 -4.79 -4.21 27.12
CA GLY A 425 -4.73 -5.38 28.00
C GLY A 425 -3.44 -6.19 27.85
N GLY A 426 -3.52 -7.51 28.10
CA GLY A 426 -2.41 -8.45 27.97
C GLY A 426 -1.36 -8.36 29.08
N HIS A 427 -0.18 -8.93 28.81
CA HIS A 427 0.98 -8.95 29.72
C HIS A 427 2.29 -8.63 28.94
N PRO A 428 3.05 -7.58 29.32
CA PRO A 428 2.71 -6.57 30.34
C PRO A 428 1.40 -5.86 30.01
N TYR A 429 0.71 -5.38 31.05
CA TYR A 429 -0.62 -4.82 30.86
C TYR A 429 -0.56 -3.45 30.20
N ARG A 430 -1.32 -3.29 29.12
CA ARG A 430 -1.44 -2.05 28.35
C ARG A 430 -2.76 -1.39 28.71
N ASP A 431 -2.68 -0.27 29.41
CA ASP A 431 -3.85 0.41 29.99
C ASP A 431 -4.55 1.38 29.03
N GLY A 432 -4.00 1.58 27.82
CA GLY A 432 -4.57 2.52 26.86
C GLY A 432 -4.44 3.99 27.24
N SER A 433 -3.69 4.30 28.30
CA SER A 433 -3.42 5.68 28.71
C SER A 433 -2.69 6.45 27.61
N PHE A 434 -2.67 7.77 27.72
CA PHE A 434 -1.89 8.62 26.82
C PHE A 434 -0.41 8.23 26.90
N GLU A 435 0.10 8.04 28.13
CA GLU A 435 1.47 7.62 28.44
C GLU A 435 1.82 6.29 27.79
N TYR A 436 0.90 5.32 27.79
CA TYR A 436 1.07 4.06 27.08
C TYR A 436 1.25 4.29 25.58
N TYR A 437 0.32 5.00 24.91
CA TYR A 437 0.40 5.20 23.46
C TYR A 437 1.62 6.00 23.01
N ILE A 438 2.04 7.02 23.77
CA ILE A 438 3.24 7.79 23.41
C ILE A 438 4.54 7.11 23.82
N GLY A 439 4.48 6.13 24.74
CA GLY A 439 5.60 5.32 25.17
C GLY A 439 5.95 4.17 24.22
N GLU A 440 5.05 3.83 23.29
CA GLU A 440 5.30 2.81 22.28
C GLU A 440 6.49 3.17 21.38
N LYS A 441 7.26 2.15 21.00
CA LYS A 441 8.48 2.35 20.21
C LYS A 441 8.13 2.90 18.83
N MET A 442 8.94 3.84 18.36
CA MET A 442 8.94 4.23 16.95
C MET A 442 9.99 3.42 16.18
N ARG A 443 9.71 3.14 14.91
CA ARG A 443 10.67 2.59 13.96
C ARG A 443 10.42 3.17 12.57
N ASP A 444 11.41 3.01 11.71
CA ASP A 444 11.33 3.45 10.32
C ASP A 444 10.83 2.31 9.44
N ASN A 445 10.16 2.66 8.33
CA ASN A 445 9.68 1.73 7.31
C ASN A 445 8.84 0.58 7.89
N ASP A 446 7.91 0.93 8.78
CA ASP A 446 6.89 0.01 9.27
C ASP A 446 5.84 -0.21 8.17
N ALA A 447 5.52 -1.46 7.85
CA ALA A 447 4.63 -1.76 6.71
C ALA A 447 3.20 -1.24 6.93
N LYS A 448 2.80 -1.01 8.18
CA LYS A 448 1.52 -0.39 8.56
C LYS A 448 1.47 1.10 8.20
N ALA A 449 2.63 1.71 7.89
CA ALA A 449 2.75 3.07 7.37
C ALA A 449 3.12 3.08 5.87
N THR A 450 4.08 2.26 5.44
CA THR A 450 4.59 2.27 4.06
C THR A 450 3.58 1.71 3.05
N GLY A 451 2.82 0.68 3.42
CA GLY A 451 1.72 0.17 2.59
C GLY A 451 0.70 1.27 2.26
N PRO A 452 0.06 1.89 3.28
CA PRO A 452 -0.86 3.00 3.05
C PRO A 452 -0.23 4.22 2.37
N PHE A 453 1.07 4.48 2.56
CA PHE A 453 1.75 5.55 1.85
C PHE A 453 1.77 5.31 0.33
N ILE A 454 2.20 4.11 -0.08
CA ILE A 454 2.25 3.71 -1.50
C ILE A 454 0.83 3.75 -2.08
N MET A 455 -0.15 3.14 -1.42
CA MET A 455 -1.55 3.14 -1.88
C MET A 455 -2.11 4.57 -2.00
N GLY A 456 -1.84 5.44 -1.03
CA GLY A 456 -2.27 6.83 -1.08
C GLY A 456 -1.59 7.64 -2.19
N CYS A 457 -0.31 7.38 -2.49
CA CYS A 457 0.36 7.99 -3.64
C CYS A 457 -0.26 7.55 -4.97
N ILE A 458 -0.66 6.28 -5.10
CA ILE A 458 -1.38 5.78 -6.28
C ILE A 458 -2.70 6.55 -6.48
N GLU A 459 -3.50 6.69 -5.42
CA GLU A 459 -4.79 7.39 -5.46
C GLU A 459 -4.64 8.91 -5.72
N LEU A 460 -3.56 9.52 -5.25
CA LEU A 460 -3.25 10.92 -5.52
C LEU A 460 -2.55 11.16 -6.86
N GLY A 461 -2.10 10.11 -7.55
CA GLY A 461 -1.28 10.21 -8.76
C GLY A 461 0.08 10.85 -8.51
N LYS A 462 0.74 10.49 -7.41
CA LYS A 462 2.01 11.09 -6.95
C LYS A 462 3.22 10.20 -7.12
#